data_AF-H3NPE0-F1
#
_entry.id   AF-H3NPE0-F1
#
_cell.length_a   1.000
_cell.length_b   1.000
_cell.length_c   1.000
_cell.angle_alpha   90.00
_cell.angle_beta   90.00
_cell.angle_gamma   90.00
#
_symmetry.space_group_name_H-M   'P 1'
#
loop_
_entity.id
_entity.type
_entity.pdbx_description
1 polymer ?
#
loop_
_entity_poly.entity_id
_entity_poly.type
_entity_poly.pdbx_seq_one_letter_code
_entity_poly.pdbx_strand_id
1 'polypeptide(L)'
;MTFDEVKQWLNRAYKIDELIQLDKKKIQEWNELATSIGSFSNSEKVQSSINTETTFVNKLFKKDEAIEKYNQRIIERYNIKEEIDEVINSIDDNEIVIVLSYRYLEFLSFRKIATLIYSNKSTVQRLHEKGIREVEKILGQRGTLTCDNIVL
;
A
#
# COMPACT_ATOMS: atom_id res chain seq x y z
N MET A 1 -0.12 0.91 22.81
CA MET A 1 -1.17 0.92 21.77
C MET A 1 -2.32 0.07 22.26
N THR A 2 -3.55 0.39 21.86
CA THR A 2 -4.76 -0.41 22.07
C THR A 2 -4.95 -1.41 20.92
N PHE A 3 -5.77 -2.45 21.12
CA PHE A 3 -6.14 -3.43 20.09
C PHE A 3 -6.59 -2.81 18.75
N ASP A 4 -7.34 -1.71 18.79
CA ASP A 4 -7.81 -1.03 17.57
C ASP A 4 -6.69 -0.23 16.88
N GLU A 5 -5.79 0.38 17.64
CA GLU A 5 -4.60 1.06 17.10
C GLU A 5 -3.67 0.08 16.39
N VAL A 6 -3.47 -1.13 16.96
CA VAL A 6 -2.65 -2.17 16.33
C VAL A 6 -3.26 -2.63 15.01
N LYS A 7 -4.59 -2.82 14.95
CA LYS A 7 -5.28 -3.11 13.69
C LYS A 7 -5.08 -1.99 12.68
N GLN A 8 -5.15 -0.73 13.09
CA GLN A 8 -4.91 0.41 12.19
C GLN A 8 -3.46 0.43 11.69
N TRP A 9 -2.50 0.13 12.55
CA TRP A 9 -1.08 0.05 12.23
C TRP A 9 -0.79 -1.05 11.19
N LEU A 10 -1.36 -2.25 11.37
CA LEU A 10 -1.25 -3.36 10.40
C LEU A 10 -1.94 -3.03 9.07
N ASN A 11 -3.08 -2.33 9.10
CA ASN A 11 -3.81 -1.95 7.88
C ASN A 11 -3.10 -0.84 7.06
N ARG A 12 -1.98 -0.28 7.52
CA ARG A 12 -1.20 0.69 6.72
C ARG A 12 -0.76 0.10 5.38
N ALA A 13 -0.39 -1.18 5.35
CA ALA A 13 -0.04 -1.90 4.12
C ALA A 13 -1.20 -1.89 3.10
N TYR A 14 -2.43 -2.06 3.57
CA TYR A 14 -3.61 -2.03 2.71
C TYR A 14 -3.88 -0.61 2.19
N LYS A 15 -3.79 0.40 3.06
CA LYS A 15 -3.99 1.81 2.68
C LYS A 15 -2.99 2.27 1.61
N ILE A 16 -1.72 1.93 1.75
CA ILE A 16 -0.71 2.33 0.76
C ILE A 16 -0.94 1.60 -0.58
N ASP A 17 -1.37 0.33 -0.55
CA ASP A 17 -1.73 -0.42 -1.75
C ASP A 17 -2.91 0.24 -2.49
N GLU A 18 -3.98 0.64 -1.77
CA GLU A 18 -5.09 1.39 -2.36
C GLU A 18 -4.65 2.72 -3.00
N LEU A 19 -3.76 3.47 -2.34
CA LEU A 19 -3.23 4.71 -2.88
C LEU A 19 -2.41 4.48 -4.17
N ILE A 20 -1.64 3.39 -4.22
CA ILE A 20 -0.90 2.98 -5.43
C ILE A 20 -1.86 2.63 -6.57
N GLN A 21 -2.95 1.90 -6.29
CA GLN A 21 -3.95 1.59 -7.31
C GLN A 21 -4.63 2.85 -7.87
N LEU A 22 -4.94 3.82 -6.99
CA LEU A 22 -5.49 5.11 -7.41
C LEU A 22 -4.51 5.90 -8.28
N ASP A 23 -3.23 5.93 -7.92
CA ASP A 23 -2.22 6.64 -8.70
C ASP A 23 -1.96 5.94 -10.05
N LYS A 24 -1.97 4.60 -10.09
CA LYS A 24 -1.92 3.83 -11.34
C LYS A 24 -3.10 4.16 -12.26
N LYS A 25 -4.32 4.21 -11.72
CA LYS A 25 -5.53 4.58 -12.48
C LYS A 25 -5.42 5.98 -13.06
N LYS A 26 -4.97 6.96 -12.27
CA LYS A 26 -4.74 8.32 -12.76
C LYS A 26 -3.76 8.33 -13.92
N ILE A 27 -2.59 7.70 -13.76
CA ILE A 27 -1.56 7.64 -14.82
C ILE A 27 -2.15 7.05 -16.11
N GLN A 28 -3.00 6.02 -16.01
CA GLN A 28 -3.71 5.45 -17.16
C GLN A 28 -4.67 6.47 -17.81
N GLU A 29 -5.51 7.16 -17.03
CA GLU A 29 -6.42 8.20 -17.54
C GLU A 29 -5.67 9.32 -18.28
N TRP A 30 -4.51 9.76 -17.76
CA TRP A 30 -3.67 10.76 -18.43
C TRP A 30 -3.12 10.23 -19.77
N ASN A 31 -2.75 8.95 -19.85
CA ASN A 31 -2.31 8.33 -21.10
C ASN A 31 -3.43 8.26 -22.14
N GLU A 32 -4.63 7.84 -21.73
CA GLU A 32 -5.81 7.77 -22.61
C GLU A 32 -6.18 9.15 -23.16
N LEU A 33 -6.17 10.19 -22.31
CA LEU A 33 -6.41 11.57 -22.75
C LEU A 33 -5.34 12.08 -23.73
N ALA A 34 -4.06 11.75 -23.49
CA ALA A 34 -2.98 12.14 -24.39
C ALA A 34 -3.12 11.48 -25.77
N THR A 35 -3.47 10.19 -25.82
CA THR A 35 -3.68 9.45 -27.07
C THR A 35 -4.96 9.89 -27.79
N SER A 36 -6.04 10.17 -27.06
CA SER A 36 -7.30 10.64 -27.66
C SER A 36 -7.18 12.01 -28.31
N ILE A 37 -6.36 12.92 -27.75
CA ILE A 37 -6.08 14.22 -28.35
C ILE A 37 -5.21 14.07 -29.61
N GLY A 38 -4.36 13.04 -29.68
CA GLY A 38 -3.50 12.75 -30.84
C GLY A 38 -4.22 12.18 -32.07
N SER A 39 -5.48 11.72 -31.94
CA SER A 39 -6.24 11.08 -33.02
C SER A 39 -7.04 12.07 -33.91
N PHE A 40 -7.07 13.36 -33.58
CA PHE A 40 -7.71 14.38 -34.42
C PHE A 40 -6.74 14.86 -35.51
N SER A 41 -6.65 14.14 -36.63
CA SER A 41 -5.85 14.60 -37.78
C SER A 41 -6.61 15.65 -38.60
N ASN A 42 -6.12 16.89 -38.51
CA ASN A 42 -6.01 17.89 -39.58
C ASN A 42 -7.09 17.92 -40.68
N SER A 43 -8.08 18.78 -40.49
CA SER A 43 -8.67 19.53 -41.59
C SER A 43 -9.20 20.88 -41.08
N GLU A 44 -8.30 21.83 -40.81
CA GLU A 44 -8.48 23.25 -41.11
C GLU A 44 -7.33 24.07 -40.51
N LYS A 45 -6.66 24.87 -41.34
CA LYS A 45 -5.67 25.86 -40.92
C LYS A 45 -6.37 26.89 -40.04
N VAL A 46 -6.18 26.81 -38.72
CA VAL A 46 -6.47 27.94 -37.83
C VAL A 46 -5.16 28.49 -37.30
N GLN A 47 -4.83 29.65 -37.84
CA GLN A 47 -3.75 30.52 -37.41
C GLN A 47 -4.14 31.12 -36.05
N SER A 48 -3.62 30.55 -34.97
CA SER A 48 -3.50 31.22 -33.67
C SER A 48 -2.38 30.55 -32.87
N SER A 49 -1.17 31.09 -33.01
CA SER A 49 -0.08 30.89 -32.06
C SER A 49 -0.47 31.49 -30.71
N ILE A 50 0.16 31.00 -29.64
CA ILE A 50 -0.04 31.38 -28.22
C ILE A 50 -1.10 30.50 -27.51
N ASN A 51 -0.68 29.31 -27.04
CA ASN A 51 -1.11 28.60 -25.81
C ASN A 51 -1.16 27.06 -25.91
N THR A 52 -1.08 26.47 -27.10
CA THR A 52 -1.11 25.02 -27.29
C THR A 52 0.15 24.32 -26.79
N GLU A 53 1.33 24.88 -27.04
CA GLU A 53 2.62 24.33 -26.56
C GLU A 53 2.72 24.39 -25.02
N THR A 54 2.34 25.50 -24.40
CA THR A 54 2.32 25.66 -22.94
C THR A 54 1.39 24.64 -22.27
N THR A 55 0.23 24.34 -22.88
CA THR A 55 -0.73 23.36 -22.34
C THR A 55 -0.21 21.92 -22.48
N PHE A 56 0.51 21.60 -23.56
CA PHE A 56 1.12 20.28 -23.75
C PHE A 56 2.31 20.05 -22.80
N VAL A 57 3.22 21.02 -22.70
CA VAL A 57 4.38 20.97 -21.79
C VAL A 57 3.92 20.84 -20.34
N ASN A 58 2.91 21.61 -19.92
CA ASN A 58 2.32 21.50 -18.58
C ASN A 58 1.68 20.13 -18.29
N LYS A 59 1.12 19.46 -19.31
CA LYS A 59 0.57 18.10 -19.16
C LYS A 59 1.68 17.06 -19.02
N LEU A 60 2.80 17.21 -19.73
CA LEU A 60 3.96 16.33 -19.61
C LEU A 60 4.58 16.42 -18.22
N PHE A 61 4.84 17.63 -17.72
CA PHE A 61 5.36 17.84 -16.36
C PHE A 61 4.46 17.21 -15.28
N LYS A 62 3.14 17.35 -15.39
CA LYS A 62 2.19 16.73 -14.45
C LYS A 62 2.20 15.20 -14.49
N LYS A 63 2.46 14.62 -15.66
CA LYS A 63 2.61 13.17 -15.81
C LYS A 63 3.90 12.70 -15.14
N ASP A 64 5.00 13.40 -15.35
CA ASP A 64 6.29 13.05 -14.74
C ASP A 64 6.22 13.15 -13.20
N GLU A 65 5.58 14.20 -12.67
CA GLU A 65 5.31 14.33 -11.22
C GLU A 65 4.45 13.17 -10.69
N ALA A 66 3.42 12.74 -11.44
CA ALA A 66 2.58 11.61 -11.05
C ALA A 66 3.35 10.28 -11.04
N ILE A 67 4.26 10.07 -11.99
CA ILE A 67 5.12 8.89 -12.05
C ILE A 67 6.11 8.88 -10.88
N GLU A 68 6.73 10.02 -10.58
CA GLU A 68 7.65 10.15 -9.45
C GLU A 68 6.94 9.83 -8.12
N LYS A 69 5.76 10.41 -7.91
CA LYS A 69 4.93 10.11 -6.74
C LYS A 69 4.54 8.63 -6.64
N TYR A 70 4.19 8.02 -7.77
CA TYR A 70 3.89 6.60 -7.82
C TYR A 70 5.10 5.75 -7.39
N ASN A 71 6.30 6.07 -7.90
CA ASN A 71 7.53 5.36 -7.53
C ASN A 71 7.86 5.51 -6.04
N GLN A 72 7.71 6.72 -5.48
CA GLN A 72 7.91 6.96 -4.05
C GLN A 72 6.96 6.12 -3.20
N ARG A 73 5.69 5.98 -3.61
CA ARG A 73 4.74 5.11 -2.91
C ARG A 73 5.09 3.63 -2.99
N ILE A 74 5.67 3.16 -4.10
CA ILE A 74 6.14 1.77 -4.20
C ILE A 74 7.24 1.50 -3.17
N ILE A 75 8.17 2.44 -3.00
CA ILE A 75 9.22 2.36 -1.97
C ILE A 75 8.59 2.38 -0.56
N GLU A 76 7.66 3.31 -0.31
CA GLU A 76 6.93 3.38 0.97
C GLU A 76 6.18 2.07 1.29
N ARG A 77 5.54 1.45 0.29
CA ARG A 77 4.88 0.16 0.43
C ARG A 77 5.85 -0.95 0.82
N TYR A 78 7.04 -0.98 0.23
CA TYR A 78 8.06 -1.97 0.60
C TYR A 78 8.44 -1.80 2.07
N ASN A 79 8.80 -0.58 2.49
CA ASN A 79 9.19 -0.27 3.87
C ASN A 79 8.09 -0.63 4.88
N ILE A 80 6.83 -0.29 4.58
CA ILE A 80 5.69 -0.62 5.45
C ILE A 80 5.48 -2.14 5.54
N LYS A 81 5.59 -2.86 4.42
CA LYS A 81 5.45 -4.33 4.42
C LYS A 81 6.58 -4.99 5.19
N GLU A 82 7.82 -4.51 5.05
CA GLU A 82 8.99 -5.01 5.77
C GLU A 82 8.84 -4.78 7.29
N GLU A 83 8.48 -3.57 7.72
CA GLU A 83 8.22 -3.23 9.13
C GLU A 83 7.14 -4.16 9.74
N ILE A 84 6.06 -4.42 9.00
CA ILE A 84 4.99 -5.32 9.44
C ILE A 84 5.45 -6.78 9.48
N ASP A 85 6.18 -7.24 8.46
CA ASP A 85 6.68 -8.60 8.35
C ASP A 85 7.66 -8.93 9.49
N GLU A 86 8.57 -8.02 9.83
CA GLU A 86 9.49 -8.18 10.96
C GLU A 86 8.76 -8.33 12.31
N VAL A 87 7.67 -7.60 12.51
CA VAL A 87 6.87 -7.70 13.74
C VAL A 87 6.09 -9.01 13.76
N ILE A 88 5.46 -9.39 12.63
CA ILE A 88 4.71 -10.64 12.53
C ILE A 88 5.65 -11.84 12.74
N ASN A 89 6.82 -11.85 12.10
CA ASN A 89 7.78 -12.96 12.19
C ASN A 89 8.46 -13.08 13.56
N SER A 90 8.27 -12.11 14.45
CA SER A 90 8.72 -12.22 15.86
C SER A 90 7.73 -12.94 16.78
N ILE A 91 6.59 -13.39 16.25
CA ILE A 91 5.60 -14.19 16.99
C ILE A 91 6.01 -15.66 16.96
N ASP A 92 5.98 -16.33 18.12
CA ASP A 92 6.38 -17.74 18.25
C ASP A 92 5.45 -18.74 17.54
N ASP A 93 4.16 -18.41 17.44
CA ASP A 93 3.13 -19.30 16.85
C ASP A 93 3.05 -19.13 15.33
N ASN A 94 3.55 -20.15 14.60
CA ASN A 94 3.55 -20.16 13.13
C ASN A 94 2.15 -20.09 12.51
N GLU A 95 1.10 -20.62 13.14
CA GLU A 95 -0.25 -20.51 12.59
C GLU A 95 -0.74 -19.06 12.60
N ILE A 96 -0.39 -18.32 13.67
CA ILE A 96 -0.68 -16.90 13.79
C ILE A 96 0.09 -16.11 12.73
N VAL A 97 1.40 -16.38 12.59
CA VAL A 97 2.27 -15.75 11.58
C VAL A 97 1.63 -15.91 10.19
N ILE A 98 1.29 -17.13 9.80
CA ILE A 98 0.67 -17.42 8.50
C ILE A 98 -0.64 -16.63 8.31
N VAL A 99 -1.53 -16.63 9.32
CA VAL A 99 -2.81 -15.93 9.24
C VAL A 99 -2.62 -14.42 9.10
N LEU A 100 -1.70 -13.81 9.86
CA LEU A 100 -1.44 -12.38 9.80
C LEU A 100 -0.76 -11.98 8.50
N SER A 101 0.24 -12.73 8.04
CA SER A 101 0.92 -12.47 6.76
C SER A 101 -0.06 -12.54 5.59
N TYR A 102 -0.89 -13.58 5.52
CA TYR A 102 -1.93 -13.63 4.49
C TYR A 102 -2.95 -12.51 4.61
N ARG A 103 -3.26 -12.06 5.82
CA ARG A 103 -4.26 -11.02 6.03
C ARG A 103 -3.76 -9.62 5.67
N TYR A 104 -2.53 -9.28 6.06
CA TYR A 104 -2.02 -7.91 6.04
C TYR A 104 -0.92 -7.67 5.01
N LEU A 105 -0.21 -8.71 4.56
CA LEU A 105 0.81 -8.59 3.51
C LEU A 105 0.25 -9.00 2.14
N GLU A 106 -0.63 -10.00 2.11
CA GLU A 106 -1.28 -10.52 0.89
C GLU A 106 -2.74 -10.09 0.73
N PHE A 107 -3.28 -9.34 1.69
CA PHE A 107 -4.64 -8.75 1.66
C PHE A 107 -5.78 -9.75 1.41
N LEU A 108 -5.63 -11.00 1.88
CA LEU A 108 -6.60 -12.06 1.64
C LEU A 108 -7.80 -11.97 2.59
N SER A 109 -8.98 -12.35 2.09
CA SER A 109 -10.17 -12.49 2.93
C SER A 109 -10.05 -13.67 3.89
N PHE A 110 -10.71 -13.60 5.05
CA PHE A 110 -10.74 -14.71 6.01
C PHE A 110 -11.20 -16.04 5.40
N ARG A 111 -12.14 -15.98 4.45
CA ARG A 111 -12.62 -17.18 3.74
C ARG A 111 -11.52 -17.80 2.89
N LYS A 112 -10.76 -16.99 2.15
CA LYS A 112 -9.66 -17.47 1.32
C LYS A 112 -8.51 -18.02 2.17
N ILE A 113 -8.18 -17.36 3.27
CA ILE A 113 -7.18 -17.83 4.24
C ILE A 113 -7.60 -19.20 4.79
N ALA A 114 -8.84 -19.33 5.27
CA ALA A 114 -9.39 -20.58 5.78
C ALA A 114 -9.25 -21.74 4.77
N THR A 115 -9.53 -21.47 3.49
CA THR A 115 -9.30 -22.45 2.41
C THR A 115 -7.83 -22.80 2.23
N LEU A 116 -6.92 -21.82 2.25
CA LEU A 116 -5.48 -22.05 2.06
C LEU A 116 -4.83 -22.86 3.18
N ILE A 117 -5.26 -22.63 4.43
CA ILE A 117 -4.72 -23.35 5.60
C ILE A 117 -5.57 -24.55 6.03
N TYR A 118 -6.49 -25.01 5.17
CA TYR A 118 -7.38 -26.14 5.41
C TYR A 118 -8.13 -26.08 6.75
N SER A 119 -8.59 -24.88 7.14
CA SER A 119 -9.24 -24.61 8.42
C SER A 119 -10.60 -23.94 8.26
N ASN A 120 -11.33 -23.81 9.37
CA ASN A 120 -12.59 -23.09 9.40
C ASN A 120 -12.38 -21.58 9.58
N LYS A 121 -13.29 -20.77 9.02
CA LYS A 121 -13.27 -19.30 9.17
C LYS A 121 -13.21 -18.86 10.64
N SER A 122 -13.96 -19.53 11.52
CA SER A 122 -13.97 -19.22 12.96
C SER A 122 -12.60 -19.44 13.61
N THR A 123 -11.87 -20.48 13.20
CA THR A 123 -10.50 -20.74 13.67
C THR A 123 -9.56 -19.64 13.22
N VAL A 124 -9.63 -19.23 11.95
CA VAL A 124 -8.82 -18.13 11.42
C VAL A 124 -9.09 -16.81 12.16
N GLN A 125 -10.36 -16.49 12.44
CA GLN A 125 -10.70 -15.28 13.19
C GLN A 125 -10.16 -15.31 14.62
N ARG A 126 -10.22 -16.46 15.29
CA ARG A 126 -9.64 -16.63 16.63
C ARG A 126 -8.11 -16.49 16.61
N LEU A 127 -7.43 -17.07 15.62
CA LEU A 127 -5.98 -16.93 15.45
C LEU A 127 -5.61 -15.48 15.14
N HIS A 128 -6.39 -14.80 14.31
CA HIS A 128 -6.21 -13.38 14.00
C HIS A 128 -6.34 -12.49 15.24
N GLU A 129 -7.38 -12.69 16.06
CA GLU A 129 -7.56 -11.95 17.32
C GLU A 129 -6.42 -12.20 18.31
N LYS A 130 -5.95 -13.45 18.44
CA LYS A 130 -4.76 -13.78 19.24
C LYS A 130 -3.53 -13.07 18.70
N GLY A 131 -3.32 -13.12 17.38
CA GLY A 131 -2.18 -12.48 16.73
C GLY A 131 -2.11 -10.98 16.96
N ILE A 132 -3.24 -10.27 16.87
CA ILE A 132 -3.25 -8.84 17.17
C ILE A 132 -2.80 -8.55 18.61
N ARG A 133 -3.18 -9.39 19.58
CA ARG A 133 -2.74 -9.24 20.98
C ARG A 133 -1.25 -9.52 21.15
N GLU A 134 -0.69 -10.48 20.41
CA GLU A 134 0.76 -10.70 20.43
C GLU A 134 1.52 -9.52 19.82
N VAL A 135 1.05 -8.98 18.69
CA VAL A 135 1.60 -7.76 18.09
C VAL A 135 1.51 -6.58 19.06
N GLU A 136 0.41 -6.42 19.78
CA GLU A 136 0.23 -5.40 20.82
C GLU A 136 1.33 -5.48 21.90
N LYS A 137 1.64 -6.69 22.37
CA LYS A 137 2.73 -6.91 23.34
C LYS A 137 4.10 -6.60 22.75
N ILE A 138 4.39 -7.08 21.55
CA ILE A 138 5.68 -6.87 20.87
C ILE A 138 5.93 -5.37 20.65
N LEU A 139 4.95 -4.65 20.12
CA LEU A 139 5.06 -3.20 19.89
C LEU A 139 5.17 -2.42 21.21
N GLY A 140 4.48 -2.88 22.27
CA GLY A 140 4.63 -2.34 23.62
C GLY A 140 6.05 -2.49 24.16
N GLN A 141 6.68 -3.65 23.95
CA GLN A 141 8.07 -3.92 24.36
C GLN A 141 9.08 -3.11 23.54
N ARG A 142 8.90 -3.02 22.21
CA ARG A 142 9.78 -2.21 21.35
C ARG A 142 9.76 -0.73 21.72
N GLY A 143 8.61 -0.19 22.12
CA GLY A 143 8.50 1.18 22.64
C GLY A 143 9.18 1.42 23.99
N THR A 144 9.38 0.37 24.80
CA THR A 144 10.17 0.46 26.05
C THR A 144 11.67 0.28 25.84
N LEU A 145 12.08 -0.39 24.75
CA LEU A 145 13.49 -0.68 24.42
C LEU A 145 14.21 0.48 23.71
N THR A 146 13.49 1.49 23.22
CA THR A 146 14.11 2.68 22.62
C THR A 146 14.74 3.64 23.63
N CYS A 147 14.50 3.45 24.94
CA CYS A 147 15.16 4.24 25.99
C CYS A 147 16.55 3.72 26.40
N ASP A 148 16.93 2.49 26.00
CA ASP A 148 18.19 1.86 26.44
C ASP A 148 19.26 1.73 25.34
N ASN A 149 19.01 2.20 24.12
CA ASN A 149 19.99 2.15 23.02
C ASN A 149 20.23 3.52 22.35
N ILE A 150 20.53 4.53 23.17
CA ILE A 150 21.31 5.70 22.75
C ILE A 150 22.51 5.85 23.68
N VAL A 151 23.46 4.91 23.59
CA VAL A 151 24.87 5.18 23.89
C VAL A 151 25.72 4.28 23.00
N LEU A 152 26.20 4.83 21.87
CA LEU A 152 27.60 4.85 21.41
C LEU A 152 27.65 5.35 19.96
#